data_AF-A0A8W8NG59-F1
#
_entry.id   AF-A0A8W8NG59-F1
#
_cell.length_a   1.000
_cell.length_b   1.000
_cell.length_c   1.000
_cell.angle_alpha   90.00
_cell.angle_beta   90.00
_cell.angle_gamma   90.00
#
_symmetry.space_group_name_H-M   'P 1'
#
loop_
_entity.id
_entity.type
_entity.pdbx_description
1 polymer ?
#
loop_
_entity_poly.entity_id
_entity_poly.type
_entity_poly.pdbx_seq_one_letter_code
_entity_poly.pdbx_strand_id
1 'polypeptide(L)'
;MECTCCAEFSLVGQIRESSELECITEHETFRDNCLNARVLEVSLHEYIQREGPLDDNEPINERFVIWIWHRLGRGNRKVLPACVVTAIRRTFPSENYTGFRESHLAS
;
A
#
# COMPACT_ATOMS: atom_id res chain seq x y z
N MET A 1 0.36 16.67 6.57
CA MET A 1 0.92 15.31 6.71
C MET A 1 0.10 14.62 7.77
N GLU A 2 -0.78 13.72 7.36
CA GLU A 2 -1.60 12.95 8.29
C GLU A 2 -0.81 11.68 8.62
N CYS A 3 -0.34 11.58 9.86
CA CYS A 3 0.45 10.44 10.34
C CYS A 3 -0.44 9.47 11.10
N THR A 4 -1.37 8.82 10.41
CA THR A 4 -2.31 7.88 11.04
C THR A 4 -1.60 6.56 11.37
N CYS A 5 -1.73 6.10 12.60
CA CYS A 5 -1.20 4.82 13.07
C CYS A 5 -2.00 3.64 12.49
N CYS A 6 -1.36 2.49 12.28
CA CYS A 6 -2.06 1.29 11.81
C CYS A 6 -3.15 0.80 12.76
N ALA A 7 -3.06 1.11 14.06
CA ALA A 7 -4.08 0.77 15.04
C ALA A 7 -5.37 1.60 14.89
N GLU A 8 -5.32 2.77 14.24
CA GLU A 8 -6.48 3.66 14.07
C GLU A 8 -7.39 3.23 12.91
N PHE A 9 -6.93 2.32 12.05
CA PHE A 9 -7.74 1.75 10.98
C PHE A 9 -8.38 0.45 11.46
N SER A 10 -9.71 0.39 11.60
CA SER A 10 -10.40 -0.75 12.22
C SER A 10 -9.98 -2.12 11.64
N LEU A 11 -9.92 -2.26 10.31
CA LEU A 11 -9.50 -3.53 9.67
C LEU A 11 -8.02 -3.86 9.94
N VAL A 12 -7.15 -2.85 9.92
CA VAL A 12 -5.71 -3.05 10.15
C VAL A 12 -5.45 -3.38 11.63
N GLY A 13 -6.17 -2.72 12.54
CA GLY A 13 -6.17 -3.00 13.97
C GLY A 13 -6.61 -4.42 14.27
N GLN A 14 -7.69 -4.89 13.63
CA GLN A 14 -8.18 -6.26 13.79
C GLN A 14 -7.15 -7.31 13.33
N ILE A 15 -6.52 -7.11 12.17
CA ILE A 15 -5.47 -8.04 11.69
C ILE A 15 -4.32 -8.08 12.69
N ARG A 16 -3.82 -6.91 13.09
CA ARG A 16 -2.74 -6.78 14.06
C ARG A 16 -3.05 -7.50 15.38
N GLU A 17 -4.25 -7.30 15.93
CA GLU A 17 -4.69 -7.94 17.18
C GLU A 17 -4.84 -9.45 17.03
N SER A 18 -5.42 -9.92 15.91
CA SER A 18 -5.59 -11.36 15.65
C SER A 18 -4.26 -12.10 15.45
N SER A 19 -3.21 -11.37 15.06
CA SER A 19 -1.85 -11.88 14.89
C SER A 19 -0.95 -11.59 16.09
N GLU A 20 -1.49 -11.01 17.17
CA GLU A 20 -0.74 -10.65 18.39
C GLU A 20 0.46 -9.72 18.12
N LEU A 21 0.31 -8.76 17.22
CA LEU A 21 1.38 -7.85 16.79
C LEU A 21 1.26 -6.44 17.40
N GLU A 22 2.38 -5.76 17.58
CA GLU A 22 2.38 -4.34 17.98
C GLU A 22 2.16 -3.42 16.77
N CYS A 23 2.67 -3.79 15.59
CA CYS A 23 2.55 -3.06 14.34
C CYS A 23 2.21 -3.97 13.16
N ILE A 24 1.39 -3.48 12.22
CA ILE A 24 1.04 -4.24 11.00
C ILE A 24 2.27 -4.55 10.13
N THR A 25 3.35 -3.77 10.26
CA THR A 25 4.57 -3.99 9.48
C THR A 25 5.34 -5.24 9.90
N GLU A 26 5.01 -5.83 11.05
CA GLU A 26 5.59 -7.08 11.54
C GLU A 26 4.92 -8.32 10.91
N HIS A 27 3.72 -8.16 10.35
CA HIS A 27 2.95 -9.25 9.78
C HIS A 27 3.67 -9.86 8.56
N GLU A 28 3.71 -11.18 8.46
CA GLU A 28 4.40 -11.91 7.38
C GLU A 28 3.87 -11.50 6.00
N THR A 29 2.55 -11.46 5.83
CA THR A 29 1.92 -11.01 4.58
C THR A 29 2.34 -9.60 4.18
N PHE A 30 2.55 -8.69 5.13
CA PHE A 30 3.09 -7.36 4.82
C PHE A 30 4.51 -7.47 4.25
N ARG A 31 5.40 -8.18 4.95
CA ARG A 31 6.80 -8.35 4.54
C ARG A 31 6.90 -9.01 3.17
N ASP A 32 6.13 -10.07 2.95
CA ASP A 32 6.19 -10.86 1.73
C ASP A 32 5.53 -10.18 0.54
N ASN A 33 4.42 -9.47 0.73
CA ASN A 33 3.69 -8.86 -0.40
C ASN A 33 4.04 -7.41 -0.66
N CYS A 34 4.51 -6.68 0.36
CA CYS A 34 4.75 -5.23 0.25
C CYS A 34 6.24 -4.87 0.26
N LEU A 35 7.11 -5.72 0.81
CA LEU A 35 8.56 -5.42 0.93
C LEU A 35 9.46 -6.37 0.13
N ASN A 36 8.93 -7.47 -0.42
CA ASN A 36 9.71 -8.41 -1.22
C ASN A 36 9.76 -7.97 -2.70
N ALA A 37 10.91 -7.48 -3.15
CA ALA A 37 11.10 -7.01 -4.52
C ALA A 37 10.75 -8.06 -5.59
N ARG A 38 11.03 -9.34 -5.35
CA ARG A 38 10.75 -10.43 -6.32
C ARG A 38 9.25 -10.67 -6.46
N VAL A 39 8.52 -10.63 -5.34
CA VAL A 39 7.06 -10.74 -5.36
C VAL A 39 6.48 -9.53 -6.09
N LEU A 40 6.95 -8.32 -5.74
CA LEU A 40 6.54 -7.07 -6.37
C LEU A 40 6.73 -7.08 -7.89
N GLU A 41 7.90 -7.50 -8.36
CA GLU A 41 8.24 -7.66 -9.78
C GLU A 41 7.27 -8.61 -10.50
N VAL A 42 7.04 -9.80 -9.94
CA VAL A 42 6.14 -10.78 -10.56
C VAL A 42 4.73 -10.22 -10.71
N SER A 43 4.13 -9.63 -9.67
CA SER A 43 2.76 -9.12 -9.89
C SER A 43 2.67 -7.79 -10.60
N LEU A 44 3.77 -7.04 -10.73
CA LEU A 44 3.83 -5.96 -11.70
C LEU A 44 3.71 -6.53 -13.13
N HIS A 45 4.43 -7.61 -13.44
CA HIS A 45 4.27 -8.29 -14.73
C HIS A 45 2.85 -8.82 -14.94
N GLU A 46 2.25 -9.45 -13.93
CA GLU A 46 0.86 -9.93 -14.00
C GLU A 46 -0.14 -8.79 -14.22
N TYR A 47 0.08 -7.65 -13.56
CA TYR A 47 -0.74 -6.46 -13.73
C TYR A 47 -0.65 -5.93 -15.16
N ILE A 48 0.57 -5.74 -15.67
CA ILE A 48 0.81 -5.23 -17.03
C ILE A 48 0.17 -6.14 -18.08
N GLN A 49 0.26 -7.46 -17.91
CA GLN A 49 -0.36 -8.41 -18.83
C GLN A 49 -1.89 -8.32 -18.85
N ARG A 50 -2.51 -8.00 -17.70
CA ARG A 50 -3.97 -7.98 -17.56
C ARG A 50 -4.58 -6.62 -17.94
N GLU A 51 -3.98 -5.53 -17.49
CA GLU A 51 -4.55 -4.18 -17.54
C GLU A 51 -3.86 -3.29 -18.59
N GLY A 52 -2.67 -3.66 -19.06
CA GLY A 52 -1.86 -2.87 -20.01
C GLY A 52 -0.64 -2.20 -19.36
N PRO A 53 0.16 -1.45 -20.14
CA PRO A 53 1.36 -0.78 -19.64
C PRO A 53 1.03 0.24 -18.56
N LEU A 54 1.95 0.41 -17.60
CA LEU A 54 1.78 1.38 -16.52
C LEU A 54 1.71 2.82 -17.05
N ASP A 55 0.84 3.63 -16.48
CA ASP A 55 0.88 5.10 -16.62
C ASP A 55 1.72 5.76 -15.52
N ASP A 56 2.18 6.99 -15.74
CA ASP A 56 3.06 7.74 -14.81
C ASP A 56 2.45 7.98 -13.41
N ASN A 57 1.15 7.71 -13.21
CA ASN A 57 0.42 7.92 -11.97
C ASN A 57 0.08 6.62 -11.23
N GLU A 58 0.47 5.45 -11.72
CA GLU A 58 0.10 4.20 -11.08
C GLU A 58 0.96 3.92 -9.84
N PRO A 59 0.32 3.80 -8.66
CA PRO A 59 1.06 3.83 -7.43
C PRO A 59 1.52 2.42 -7.07
N ILE A 60 2.83 2.26 -6.92
CA ILE A 60 3.55 1.03 -6.50
C ILE A 60 3.08 0.47 -5.12
N ASN A 61 2.13 1.11 -4.44
CA ASN A 61 1.65 0.76 -3.09
C ASN A 61 0.31 0.01 -3.06
N GLU A 62 -0.23 -0.43 -4.21
CA GLU A 62 -1.53 -1.11 -4.29
C GLU A 62 -1.61 -2.44 -3.52
N ARG A 63 -0.48 -3.12 -3.29
CA ARG A 63 -0.42 -4.41 -2.58
C ARG A 63 -1.04 -4.36 -1.19
N PHE A 64 -0.65 -3.36 -0.41
CA PHE A 64 -1.19 -3.19 0.94
C PHE A 64 -2.69 -2.89 0.87
N VAL A 65 -3.10 -2.06 -0.09
CA VAL A 65 -4.49 -1.70 -0.27
C VAL A 65 -5.34 -2.91 -0.65
N ILE A 66 -4.88 -3.73 -1.59
CA ILE A 66 -5.54 -4.96 -2.03
C ILE A 66 -5.62 -5.97 -0.90
N TRP A 67 -4.57 -6.10 -0.08
CA TRP A 67 -4.58 -7.02 1.05
C TRP A 67 -5.63 -6.62 2.09
N ILE A 68 -5.71 -5.34 2.47
CA ILE A 68 -6.60 -4.89 3.54
C ILE A 68 -8.05 -4.67 3.06
N TRP A 69 -8.25 -4.07 1.89
CA TRP A 69 -9.57 -3.64 1.40
C TRP A 69 -10.01 -4.31 0.10
N HIS A 70 -9.25 -5.27 -0.41
CA HIS A 70 -9.48 -5.90 -1.72
C HIS A 70 -9.45 -4.87 -2.86
N ARG A 71 -9.98 -5.24 -4.04
CA ARG A 71 -10.06 -4.30 -5.16
C ARG A 71 -10.98 -3.13 -4.80
N LEU A 72 -10.42 -1.92 -4.83
CA LEU A 72 -11.17 -0.69 -4.71
C LEU A 72 -11.65 -0.22 -6.09
N GLY A 73 -12.87 0.32 -6.14
CA GLY A 73 -13.38 0.99 -7.36
C GLY A 73 -12.66 2.31 -7.64
N ARG A 74 -12.78 2.80 -8.87
CA ARG A 74 -12.22 4.12 -9.28
C ARG A 74 -12.68 5.22 -8.32
N GLY A 75 -11.77 6.09 -7.91
CA GLY A 75 -12.04 7.22 -6.99
C GLY A 75 -12.03 6.86 -5.50
N ASN A 76 -12.01 5.58 -5.13
CA ASN A 76 -11.95 5.16 -3.73
C ASN A 76 -10.50 4.95 -3.30
N ARG A 77 -9.76 6.05 -3.11
CA ARG A 77 -8.38 5.99 -2.60
C ARG A 77 -8.39 5.83 -1.07
N LYS A 78 -7.51 4.99 -0.54
CA LYS A 78 -7.31 4.83 0.91
C LYS A 78 -6.00 5.49 1.33
N VAL A 79 -6.05 6.21 2.44
CA VAL A 79 -4.85 6.69 3.13
C VAL A 79 -4.16 5.49 3.78
N LEU A 80 -2.84 5.40 3.62
CA LEU A 80 -2.03 4.34 4.22
C LEU A 80 -1.56 4.74 5.61
N PRO A 81 -1.42 3.78 6.55
CA PRO A 81 -0.78 4.05 7.82
C PRO A 81 0.64 4.59 7.66
N ALA A 82 1.06 5.48 8.56
CA ALA A 82 2.38 6.10 8.53
C ALA A 82 3.52 5.06 8.65
N CYS A 83 3.33 4.02 9.47
CA CYS A 83 4.29 2.92 9.61
C CYS A 83 4.48 2.14 8.30
N VAL A 84 3.40 1.90 7.56
CA VAL A 84 3.41 1.23 6.24
C VAL A 84 4.19 2.06 5.23
N VAL A 85 3.86 3.35 5.10
CA VAL A 85 4.58 4.26 4.19
C VAL A 85 6.06 4.35 4.55
N THR A 86 6.37 4.44 5.85
CA THR A 86 7.75 4.52 6.34
C THR A 86 8.53 3.25 6.03
N ALA A 87 7.94 2.08 6.26
CA ALA A 87 8.58 0.80 5.97
C ALA A 87 8.89 0.65 4.47
N ILE A 88 7.90 0.92 3.61
CA ILE A 88 8.06 0.86 2.15
C ILE A 88 9.17 1.81 1.69
N ARG A 89 9.17 3.07 2.15
CA ARG A 89 10.21 4.06 1.77
C ARG A 89 11.61 3.67 2.24
N ARG A 90 11.73 3.01 3.40
CA ARG A 90 13.01 2.50 3.89
C ARG A 90 13.52 1.33 3.05
N THR A 91 12.62 0.45 2.61
CA THR A 91 12.98 -0.71 1.78
C THR A 91 13.28 -0.32 0.34
N PHE A 92 12.53 0.63 -0.22
CA PHE A 92 12.67 1.13 -1.59
C PHE A 92 12.88 2.64 -1.58
N PRO A 93 14.09 3.12 -1.26
CA PRO A 93 14.39 4.54 -1.27
C PRO A 93 14.28 5.08 -2.71
N SER A 94 13.53 6.17 -2.89
CA SER A 94 13.50 6.93 -4.14
C SER A 94 13.58 8.43 -3.86
N GLU A 95 14.21 9.19 -4.76
CA GLU A 95 14.35 10.64 -4.60
C GLU A 95 13.02 11.40 -4.79
N ASN A 96 12.04 10.79 -5.47
CA ASN A 96 10.80 11.46 -5.91
C ASN A 96 9.53 10.80 -5.35
N TYR A 97 9.42 10.65 -4.04
CA TYR A 97 8.16 10.18 -3.44
C TYR A 97 7.16 11.34 -3.32
N THR A 98 6.18 11.40 -4.21
CA THR A 98 5.02 12.29 -4.03
C THR A 98 4.02 11.63 -3.07
N GLY A 99 3.61 12.36 -2.03
CA GLY A 99 2.55 11.90 -1.11
C GLY A 99 1.18 11.77 -1.79
N PHE A 100 0.13 11.52 -1.00
CA PHE A 100 -1.23 11.52 -1.50
C PHE A 100 -1.53 12.83 -2.23
N ARG A 101 -1.79 12.74 -3.54
CA ARG A 101 -2.30 13.85 -4.33
C ARG A 101 -3.80 13.64 -4.46
N GLU A 102 -4.56 14.59 -3.98
CA GLU A 102 -5.99 14.64 -4.22
C GLU A 102 -6.21 14.72 -5.73
N SER A 103 -6.91 13.76 -6.30
CA SER A 103 -7.32 13.84 -7.69
C SER A 103 -8.35 14.96 -7.77
N HIS A 104 -7.95 16.15 -8.22
CA HIS A 104 -8.86 17.21 -8.63
C HIS A 104 -9.66 16.71 -9.84
N LEU A 105 -10.72 15.95 -9.59
CA LEU A 105 -11.91 15.94 -10.40
C LEU A 105 -12.98 16.66 -9.59
N ALA A 106 -12.81 17.98 -9.52
CA ALA A 106 -13.89 18.88 -9.18
C ALA A 106 -14.50 19.37 -10.50
N SER A 107 -15.78 19.01 -10.67
CA SER A 107 -16.76 19.48 -11.66
C SER A 107 -16.70 18.89 -13.07
#